data_AF-A0A8J9Z5W9-F1
#
_entry.id   AF-A0A8J9Z5W9-F1
#
_cell.length_a   1.000
_cell.length_b   1.000
_cell.length_c   1.000
_cell.angle_alpha   90.00
_cell.angle_beta   90.00
_cell.angle_gamma   90.00
#
_symmetry.space_group_name_H-M   'P 1'
#
loop_
_entity.id
_entity.type
_entity.pdbx_description
1 polymer ?
#
loop_
_entity_poly.entity_id
_entity_poly.type
_entity_poly.pdbx_seq_one_letter_code
_entity_poly.pdbx_strand_id
1 'polypeptide(L)'
;MVHEAPCGTQNRKRQFDSECPMYCPEYYSPVCGSNGQTYDNICFLESAACIAGMNNPNAEPITMAHRGGCNGEGIFPLLVS
;
A
#
# COMPACT_ATOMS: atom_id res chain seq x y z
N MET A 1 21.62 -10.91 31.13
CA MET A 1 21.82 -9.67 30.34
C MET A 1 20.68 -9.65 29.34
N VAL A 2 19.69 -8.78 29.56
CA VAL A 2 18.51 -8.66 28.70
C VAL A 2 18.92 -7.80 27.51
N HIS A 3 18.78 -8.32 26.29
CA HIS A 3 18.93 -7.51 25.10
C HIS A 3 17.54 -7.01 24.70
N GLU A 4 17.12 -5.89 25.27
CA GLU A 4 16.00 -5.11 24.72
C GLU A 4 16.47 -4.44 23.44
N ALA A 5 16.04 -4.97 22.30
CA ALA A 5 16.16 -4.28 21.03
C ALA A 5 15.09 -3.18 20.95
N PRO A 6 15.41 -1.97 20.46
CA PRO A 6 14.39 -0.96 20.20
C PRO A 6 13.42 -1.47 19.13
N CYS A 7 12.12 -1.25 19.33
CA CYS A 7 11.13 -1.39 18.28
C CYS A 7 11.44 -0.34 17.19
N GLY A 8 12.22 -0.71 16.18
CA GLY A 8 12.67 0.25 15.18
C GLY A 8 13.74 -0.20 14.19
N THR A 9 14.29 -1.42 14.28
CA THR A 9 15.15 -1.94 13.20
C THR A 9 14.32 -2.63 12.13
N GLN A 10 13.30 -1.95 11.62
CA GLN A 10 12.83 -2.28 10.28
C GLN A 10 13.89 -1.76 9.31
N ASN A 11 14.87 -2.63 9.09
CA ASN A 11 15.56 -2.74 7.83
C ASN A 11 14.48 -2.96 6.76
N ARG A 12 13.80 -1.86 6.35
CA ARG A 12 12.83 -1.81 5.25
C ARG A 12 13.60 -1.98 3.94
N LYS A 13 14.41 -3.02 3.84
CA LYS A 13 14.59 -3.66 2.56
C LYS A 13 13.23 -4.22 2.23
N ARG A 14 12.51 -3.47 1.40
CA ARG A 14 11.59 -4.05 0.42
C ARG A 14 12.42 -5.05 -0.37
N GLN A 15 12.62 -6.23 0.21
CA GLN A 15 13.33 -7.34 -0.40
C GLN A 15 12.31 -8.04 -1.29
N PHE A 16 11.91 -7.33 -2.33
CA PHE A 16 11.31 -7.90 -3.53
C PHE A 16 11.98 -7.14 -4.65
N ASP A 17 12.54 -7.89 -5.59
CA ASP A 17 13.42 -7.48 -6.68
C ASP A 17 13.22 -6.06 -7.21
N SER A 18 14.31 -5.46 -7.67
CA SER A 18 14.57 -4.07 -8.08
C SER A 18 13.59 -3.37 -9.03
N GLU A 19 12.39 -3.87 -9.25
CA GLU A 19 11.35 -3.31 -10.12
C GLU A 19 9.98 -3.30 -9.42
N CYS A 20 9.28 -2.17 -9.54
CA CYS A 20 7.88 -2.09 -9.15
C CYS A 20 7.05 -3.13 -9.90
N PRO A 21 5.97 -3.67 -9.30
CA PRO A 21 5.12 -4.64 -10.00
C PRO A 21 4.60 -4.03 -11.32
N MET A 22 5.11 -4.54 -12.44
CA MET A 22 4.78 -4.07 -13.79
C MET A 22 3.49 -4.72 -14.32
N TYR A 23 3.13 -5.88 -13.77
CA TYR A 23 1.93 -6.62 -14.17
C TYR A 23 1.04 -6.83 -12.96
N CYS A 24 -0.18 -6.29 -13.04
CA CYS A 24 -1.21 -6.52 -12.05
C CYS A 24 -2.38 -7.24 -12.69
N PRO A 25 -2.96 -8.25 -12.01
CA PRO A 25 -4.19 -8.86 -12.47
C PRO A 25 -5.33 -7.83 -12.47
N GLU A 26 -6.24 -7.94 -13.44
CA GLU A 26 -7.31 -6.96 -13.67
C GLU A 26 -8.59 -7.24 -12.85
N TYR A 27 -8.49 -7.99 -11.74
CA TYR A 27 -9.65 -8.18 -10.87
C TYR A 27 -9.96 -6.89 -10.11
N TYR A 28 -11.24 -6.57 -10.01
CA TYR A 28 -11.71 -5.39 -9.30
C TYR A 28 -11.99 -5.72 -7.83
N SER A 29 -11.13 -5.20 -6.95
CA SER A 29 -11.24 -5.29 -5.50
C SER A 29 -10.67 -4.00 -4.90
N PRO A 30 -11.42 -2.89 -4.96
CA PRO A 30 -10.87 -1.56 -4.77
C PRO A 30 -10.28 -1.38 -3.38
N VAL A 31 -9.24 -0.57 -3.30
CA VAL A 31 -8.58 -0.17 -2.05
C VAL A 31 -8.33 1.33 -2.04
N CYS A 32 -8.41 1.96 -0.87
CA CYS A 32 -8.11 3.36 -0.69
C CYS A 32 -6.67 3.51 -0.23
N GLY A 33 -5.88 4.31 -0.93
CA GLY A 33 -4.52 4.68 -0.54
C GLY A 33 -4.48 5.80 0.49
N SER A 34 -3.36 5.92 1.22
CA SER A 34 -3.09 7.02 2.16
C SER A 34 -3.04 8.39 1.50
N ASN A 35 -2.84 8.43 0.19
CA ASN A 35 -2.91 9.61 -0.65
C ASN A 35 -4.34 9.98 -1.10
N GLY A 36 -5.36 9.27 -0.62
CA GLY A 36 -6.77 9.52 -0.98
C GLY A 36 -7.16 9.06 -2.38
N GLN A 37 -6.33 8.25 -3.04
CA GLN A 37 -6.65 7.66 -4.35
C GLN A 37 -7.20 6.23 -4.19
N THR A 38 -8.24 5.91 -4.96
CA THR A 38 -8.72 4.53 -5.09
C THR A 38 -7.87 3.80 -6.12
N TYR A 39 -7.44 2.58 -5.78
CA TYR A 39 -6.76 1.65 -6.68
C TYR A 39 -7.63 0.44 -6.92
N ASP A 40 -7.65 -0.07 -8.16
CA ASP A 40 -8.54 -1.18 -8.57
C ASP A 40 -8.33 -2.45 -7.76
N ASN A 41 -7.10 -2.68 -7.30
CA ASN A 41 -6.76 -3.69 -6.32
C ASN A 41 -5.43 -3.37 -5.63
N ILE A 42 -5.05 -4.24 -4.69
CA ILE A 42 -3.84 -4.07 -3.88
C ILE A 42 -2.56 -4.03 -4.74
N CYS A 43 -2.50 -4.76 -5.86
CA CYS A 43 -1.33 -4.75 -6.73
C CYS A 43 -1.12 -3.37 -7.37
N PHE A 44 -2.20 -2.74 -7.85
CA PHE A 44 -2.12 -1.38 -8.41
C PHE A 44 -1.71 -0.34 -7.35
N LEU A 45 -2.10 -0.53 -6.08
CA LEU A 45 -1.63 0.32 -4.99
C LEU A 45 -0.13 0.13 -4.76
N GLU A 46 0.36 -1.11 -4.71
CA GLU A 46 1.77 -1.42 -4.47
C GLU A 46 2.67 -0.93 -5.62
N SER A 47 2.21 -1.05 -6.87
CA SER A 47 2.94 -0.54 -8.03
C SER A 47 3.05 0.98 -7.98
N ALA A 48 1.94 1.68 -7.72
CA ALA A 48 1.95 3.13 -7.56
C ALA A 48 2.82 3.58 -6.38
N ALA A 49 2.75 2.90 -5.24
CA ALA A 49 3.57 3.19 -4.07
C ALA A 49 5.07 3.04 -4.35
N CYS A 50 5.44 2.02 -5.11
CA CYS A 50 6.82 1.80 -5.53
C CYS A 50 7.29 2.89 -6.50
N ILE A 51 6.52 3.17 -7.56
CA ILE A 51 6.88 4.16 -8.58
C ILE A 51 6.97 5.56 -7.95
N ALA A 52 6.05 5.92 -7.05
CA ALA A 52 6.08 7.19 -6.34
C ALA A 52 7.35 7.33 -5.48
N GLY A 53 7.74 6.27 -4.76
CA GLY A 53 8.96 6.26 -3.95
C GLY A 53 10.25 6.35 -4.79
N MET A 54 10.24 5.79 -6.01
CA MET A 54 11.36 5.92 -6.95
C MET A 54 11.45 7.34 -7.55
N ASN A 55 10.31 7.95 -7.89
CA ASN A 55 10.27 9.29 -8.47
C ASN A 55 10.60 10.39 -7.45
N ASN A 56 10.20 10.20 -6.18
CA ASN A 56 10.51 11.13 -5.11
C ASN A 56 10.74 10.37 -3.79
N PRO A 57 12.01 10.11 -3.41
CA PRO A 57 12.34 9.36 -2.19
C PRO A 57 11.98 10.09 -0.89
N ASN A 58 11.69 11.39 -0.97
CA ASN A 58 11.24 12.20 0.17
C ASN A 58 9.70 12.32 0.23
N ALA A 59 8.97 11.78 -0.75
CA ALA A 59 7.52 11.74 -0.69
C ALA A 59 7.05 10.82 0.44
N GLU A 60 5.90 11.16 1.02
CA GLU A 60 5.26 10.29 1.99
C GLU A 60 4.88 8.95 1.30
N PRO A 61 5.21 7.80 1.92
CA PRO A 61 4.96 6.51 1.29
C PRO A 61 3.46 6.24 1.16
N ILE A 62 3.03 5.88 -0.05
CA ILE A 62 1.66 5.43 -0.28
C ILE A 62 1.47 4.06 0.38
N THR A 63 0.49 3.97 1.28
CA THR A 63 0.09 2.76 1.98
C THR A 63 -1.41 2.55 1.80
N MET A 64 -1.92 1.33 2.05
CA MET A 64 -3.35 1.10 2.07
C MET A 64 -3.96 1.73 3.32
N ALA A 65 -4.87 2.68 3.15
CA ALA A 65 -5.65 3.29 4.23
C ALA A 65 -6.76 2.34 4.68
N HIS A 66 -7.60 1.86 3.75
CA HIS A 66 -8.63 0.87 4.00
C HIS A 66 -9.01 0.09 2.73
N ARG A 67 -9.74 -1.01 2.91
CA ARG A 67 -10.37 -1.76 1.81
C ARG A 67 -11.59 -1.01 1.29
N GLY A 68 -11.93 -1.19 0.01
CA GLY A 68 -12.89 -0.35 -0.70
C GLY A 68 -12.24 0.95 -1.19
N GLY A 69 -12.89 1.62 -2.14
CA GLY A 69 -12.47 2.91 -2.66
C GLY A 69 -12.70 4.06 -1.69
N CYS A 70 -11.93 5.14 -1.85
CA CYS A 70 -11.92 6.29 -0.94
C CYS A 70 -13.27 7.03 -0.87
N ASN A 71 -14.10 6.91 -1.91
CA ASN A 71 -15.44 7.53 -1.98
C ASN A 71 -16.56 6.58 -1.51
N GLY A 72 -16.22 5.52 -0.78
CA GLY A 72 -17.18 4.50 -0.33
C GLY A 72 -17.54 3.45 -1.38
N GLU A 73 -16.76 3.36 -2.46
CA GLU A 73 -17.01 2.42 -3.55
C GLU A 73 -16.53 1.02 -3.15
N GLY A 74 -17.42 0.03 -3.12
CA GLY A 74 -17.03 -1.33 -2.73
C GLY A 74 -16.76 -1.53 -1.23
N ILE A 75 -17.32 -0.68 -0.36
CA ILE A 75 -17.54 -1.06 1.04
C ILE A 75 -18.49 -2.26 1.00
N PHE A 76 -17.96 -3.49 1.05
CA PHE A 76 -18.77 -4.61 1.49
C PHE A 76 -19.24 -4.26 2.90
N PRO A 77 -20.54 -4.11 3.15
CA PRO A 77 -21.07 -3.74 4.45
C PRO A 77 -20.94 -4.96 5.36
N LEU A 78 -19.72 -5.26 5.81
CA LEU A 78 -19.47 -6.30 6.80
C LEU A 78 -19.28 -5.71 8.20
N LEU A 79 -19.39 -4.40 8.38
CA LEU A 79 -19.35 -3.72 9.69
C LEU A 79 -20.16 -2.42 9.69
N VAL A 80 -21.43 -2.46 9.29
CA VAL A 80 -22.40 -1.46 9.78
C VAL A 80 -22.99 -2.06 11.06
N SER A 81 -22.41 -1.72 12.22
CA SER A 81 -23.01 -1.99 13.54
C SER A 81 -24.11 -0.98 13.84
#